data_AF-A0A8J8SF93-F1
#
_entry.id   AF-A0A8J8SF93-F1
#
_cell.length_a   1.000
_cell.length_b   1.000
_cell.length_c   1.000
_cell.angle_alpha   90.00
_cell.angle_beta   90.00
_cell.angle_gamma   90.00
#
_symmetry.space_group_name_H-M   'P 1'
#
loop_
_entity.id
_entity.type
_entity.pdbx_description
1 polymer ?
#
loop_
_entity_poly.entity_id
_entity_poly.type
_entity_poly.pdbx_seq_one_letter_code
_entity_poly.pdbx_strand_id
1 'polypeptide(L)'
;MKKLLQKKSVKITLIIILVLGAIYTFLYVRAINERTALIHSDDVQIMCTDEHQSPYTTIHVTKGKRYAGLSTGIFKFVVTPQMAIWTEDMDGNYLETLYVTKKVATINRQSALPIYMDTLSKEGLSVDSVSSASASINTTTIRQEVDNRQTQQFKVYMEINNSFDYNATYKQNLPKEDPGYNTGYCGQPAVVYLAHVDLEDKTHYTLEPIGHSDPTGESPELFQELESIQEALQIVDKVEIVFE
;
A
#
# COMPACT_ATOMS: atom_id res chain seq x y z
N MET A 1 -1.80 -32.18 -52.62
CA MET A 1 -1.64 -32.39 -51.17
C MET A 1 -1.20 -31.13 -50.41
N LYS A 2 -0.13 -30.41 -50.80
CA LYS A 2 0.37 -29.20 -50.11
C LYS A 2 -0.66 -28.06 -49.91
N LYS A 3 -1.47 -27.70 -50.92
CA LYS A 3 -2.53 -26.66 -50.81
C LYS A 3 -3.62 -26.97 -49.77
N LEU A 4 -3.93 -28.25 -49.54
CA LEU A 4 -4.98 -28.68 -48.59
C LEU A 4 -4.47 -28.63 -47.14
N LEU A 5 -3.22 -29.02 -46.92
CA LEU A 5 -2.53 -28.88 -45.64
C LEU A 5 -2.35 -27.41 -45.25
N GLN A 6 -2.00 -26.54 -46.21
CA GLN A 6 -1.88 -25.10 -46.00
C GLN A 6 -3.22 -24.46 -45.59
N LYS A 7 -4.35 -24.82 -46.24
CA LYS A 7 -5.69 -24.32 -45.86
C LYS A 7 -6.13 -24.79 -44.46
N LYS A 8 -5.82 -26.04 -44.07
CA LYS A 8 -6.11 -26.55 -42.72
C LYS A 8 -5.28 -25.81 -41.66
N SER A 9 -3.98 -25.60 -41.92
CA SER A 9 -3.09 -24.86 -41.03
C SER A 9 -3.57 -23.41 -40.82
N VAL A 10 -3.95 -22.71 -41.88
CA VAL A 10 -4.50 -21.34 -41.79
C VAL A 10 -5.79 -21.29 -40.96
N LYS A 11 -6.70 -22.25 -41.12
CA LYS A 11 -7.93 -22.32 -40.31
C LYS A 11 -7.65 -22.55 -38.83
N ILE A 12 -6.69 -23.42 -38.49
CA ILE A 12 -6.31 -23.68 -37.11
C ILE A 12 -5.71 -22.41 -36.47
N THR A 13 -4.83 -21.71 -37.18
CA THR A 13 -4.25 -20.44 -36.70
C THR A 13 -5.33 -19.38 -36.46
N LEU A 14 -6.31 -19.24 -37.36
CA LEU A 14 -7.44 -18.32 -37.18
C LEU A 14 -8.28 -18.66 -35.94
N ILE A 15 -8.54 -19.95 -35.68
CA ILE A 15 -9.27 -20.40 -34.49
C ILE A 15 -8.47 -20.06 -33.22
N ILE A 16 -7.16 -20.30 -33.21
CA ILE A 16 -6.31 -19.96 -32.06
C ILE A 16 -6.35 -18.45 -31.77
N ILE A 17 -6.25 -17.61 -32.80
CA ILE A 17 -6.32 -16.15 -32.64
C ILE A 17 -7.67 -15.72 -32.06
N LEU A 18 -8.77 -16.29 -32.55
CA LEU A 18 -10.12 -15.99 -32.04
C LEU A 18 -10.28 -16.43 -30.57
N VAL A 19 -9.80 -17.62 -30.22
CA VAL A 19 -9.86 -18.13 -28.84
C VAL A 19 -9.02 -17.25 -27.91
N LEU A 20 -7.80 -16.90 -28.30
CA LEU A 20 -6.94 -15.99 -27.52
C LEU A 20 -7.57 -14.60 -27.36
N GLY A 21 -8.20 -14.07 -28.42
CA GLY A 21 -8.92 -12.80 -28.36
C GLY A 21 -10.11 -12.83 -27.41
N ALA A 22 -10.87 -13.92 -27.40
CA ALA A 22 -11.99 -14.11 -26.47
C ALA A 22 -11.52 -14.21 -25.01
N ILE A 23 -10.46 -14.98 -24.75
CA ILE A 23 -9.85 -15.11 -23.41
C ILE A 23 -9.33 -13.75 -22.94
N TYR A 24 -8.61 -13.03 -23.79
CA TYR A 24 -8.09 -11.69 -23.46
C TYR A 24 -9.22 -10.73 -23.09
N THR A 25 -10.29 -10.69 -23.89
CA THR A 25 -11.45 -9.82 -23.63
C THR A 25 -12.14 -10.19 -22.32
N PHE A 26 -12.32 -11.48 -22.05
CA PHE A 26 -12.92 -11.96 -20.80
C PHE A 26 -12.10 -11.54 -19.57
N LEU A 27 -10.78 -11.76 -19.60
CA LEU A 27 -9.89 -11.37 -18.50
C LEU A 27 -9.88 -9.85 -18.31
N TYR A 28 -9.89 -9.08 -19.39
CA TYR A 28 -9.92 -7.62 -19.34
C TYR A 28 -11.20 -7.09 -18.69
N VAL A 29 -12.37 -7.57 -19.11
CA VAL A 29 -13.66 -7.19 -18.51
C VAL A 29 -13.72 -7.58 -17.04
N ARG A 30 -13.26 -8.79 -16.69
CA ARG A 30 -13.20 -9.25 -15.30
C ARG A 30 -12.36 -8.30 -14.43
N ALA A 31 -11.16 -7.92 -14.90
CA ALA A 31 -10.29 -7.03 -14.14
C ALA A 31 -10.91 -5.63 -13.96
N ILE A 32 -11.63 -5.10 -14.95
CA ILE A 32 -12.37 -3.82 -14.80
C ILE A 32 -13.47 -3.94 -13.75
N ASN A 33 -14.24 -5.03 -13.77
CA ASN A 33 -15.32 -5.24 -12.81
C ASN A 33 -14.78 -5.37 -11.38
N GLU A 34 -13.71 -6.14 -11.19
CA GLU A 34 -13.01 -6.26 -9.89
C GLU A 34 -12.50 -4.89 -9.40
N ARG A 35 -11.86 -4.11 -10.28
CA ARG A 35 -11.40 -2.74 -9.96
C ARG A 35 -12.55 -1.84 -9.54
N THR A 36 -13.66 -1.87 -10.30
CA THR A 36 -14.84 -1.02 -10.04
C THR A 36 -15.46 -1.39 -8.69
N ALA A 37 -15.61 -2.68 -8.39
CA ALA A 37 -16.10 -3.15 -7.11
C ALA A 37 -15.21 -2.71 -5.93
N LEU A 38 -13.88 -2.75 -6.10
CA LEU A 38 -12.93 -2.32 -5.06
C LEU A 38 -12.97 -0.82 -4.78
N ILE A 39 -13.29 0.01 -5.78
CA ILE A 39 -13.46 1.46 -5.62
C ILE A 39 -14.79 1.79 -4.95
N HIS A 40 -15.86 1.04 -5.24
CA HIS A 40 -17.21 1.30 -4.70
C HIS A 40 -17.50 0.67 -3.33
N SER A 41 -16.60 -0.18 -2.80
CA SER A 41 -16.74 -0.63 -1.41
C SER A 41 -16.23 0.51 -0.51
N ASP A 42 -17.15 1.28 0.05
CA ASP A 42 -16.81 2.45 0.84
C ASP A 42 -16.04 2.02 2.11
N ASP A 43 -14.85 2.59 2.26
CA ASP A 43 -13.90 2.46 3.37
C ASP A 43 -13.20 1.10 3.62
N VAL A 44 -11.91 1.19 3.98
CA VAL A 44 -11.21 0.12 4.69
C VAL A 44 -11.24 0.48 6.17
N GLN A 45 -11.98 -0.31 6.96
CA GLN A 45 -11.99 -0.20 8.41
C GLN A 45 -11.03 -1.24 9.00
N ILE A 46 -10.11 -0.78 9.83
CA ILE A 46 -9.17 -1.62 10.57
C ILE A 46 -9.48 -1.45 12.05
N MET A 47 -9.88 -2.55 12.69
CA MET A 47 -10.17 -2.59 14.12
C MET A 47 -8.97 -3.17 14.87
N CYS A 48 -8.40 -2.38 15.77
CA CYS A 48 -7.36 -2.82 16.71
C CYS A 48 -8.05 -3.07 18.07
N THR A 49 -8.03 -4.31 18.54
CA THR A 49 -8.72 -4.75 19.76
C THR A 49 -7.71 -5.23 20.82
N ASP A 50 -7.89 -4.87 22.08
CA ASP A 50 -7.28 -5.60 23.21
C ASP A 50 -8.12 -6.87 23.52
N GLU A 51 -7.47 -7.97 23.94
CA GLU A 51 -8.10 -9.20 24.42
C GLU A 51 -9.04 -8.96 25.62
N HIS A 52 -9.03 -7.78 26.25
CA HIS A 52 -9.75 -7.47 27.49
C HIS A 52 -10.90 -6.45 27.40
N GLN A 53 -11.42 -6.15 26.20
CA GLN A 53 -12.62 -5.30 25.96
C GLN A 53 -12.48 -3.82 26.44
N SER A 54 -12.26 -2.93 25.46
CA SER A 54 -12.07 -1.45 25.51
C SER A 54 -10.68 -0.91 25.89
N PRO A 55 -10.19 0.16 25.24
CA PRO A 55 -10.78 0.90 24.12
C PRO A 55 -10.42 0.34 22.72
N TYR A 56 -11.31 0.52 21.76
CA TYR A 56 -11.08 0.16 20.36
C TYR A 56 -10.35 1.31 19.67
N THR A 57 -9.26 1.02 18.97
CA THR A 57 -8.72 1.96 18.00
C THR A 57 -9.25 1.56 16.63
N THR A 58 -10.00 2.45 15.99
CA THR A 58 -10.53 2.23 14.66
C THR A 58 -9.82 3.15 13.68
N ILE A 59 -9.24 2.56 12.63
CA ILE A 59 -8.63 3.31 11.53
C ILE A 59 -9.54 3.20 10.32
N HIS A 60 -9.96 4.36 9.81
CA HIS A 60 -10.76 4.51 8.61
C HIS A 60 -9.86 5.02 7.48
N VAL A 61 -9.74 4.23 6.41
CA VAL A 61 -9.08 4.66 5.17
C VAL A 61 -10.14 4.77 4.08
N THR A 62 -10.53 6.00 3.76
CA THR A 62 -11.46 6.31 2.67
C THR A 62 -10.71 6.24 1.35
N LYS A 63 -11.14 5.31 0.50
CA LYS A 63 -10.49 5.02 -0.77
C LYS A 63 -10.65 6.18 -1.74
N GLY A 64 -9.54 6.61 -2.33
CA GLY A 64 -9.58 7.62 -3.38
C GLY A 64 -9.82 7.04 -4.76
N LYS A 65 -10.04 7.92 -5.73
CA LYS A 65 -10.31 7.54 -7.14
C LYS A 65 -9.21 6.69 -7.80
N ARG A 66 -8.00 6.66 -7.24
CA ARG A 66 -6.86 5.84 -7.70
C ARG A 66 -6.51 4.66 -6.78
N TYR A 67 -7.36 4.35 -5.79
CA TYR A 67 -7.11 3.25 -4.85
C TYR A 67 -6.79 1.94 -5.56
N ALA A 68 -7.58 1.56 -6.57
CA ALA A 68 -7.33 0.37 -7.38
C ALA A 68 -6.89 0.74 -8.80
N GLY A 69 -5.84 0.07 -9.27
CA GLY A 69 -5.28 0.21 -10.62
C GLY A 69 -5.29 -1.10 -11.41
N LEU A 70 -4.99 -1.02 -12.71
CA LEU A 70 -4.71 -2.19 -13.55
C LEU A 70 -3.22 -2.27 -13.81
N SER A 71 -2.64 -3.46 -13.69
CA SER A 71 -1.22 -3.67 -13.99
C SER A 71 -0.85 -3.30 -15.43
N THR A 72 0.42 -2.95 -15.65
CA THR A 72 0.98 -2.79 -17.00
C THR A 72 1.41 -4.15 -17.55
N GLY A 73 1.11 -4.46 -18.82
CA GLY A 73 1.49 -5.73 -19.46
C GLY A 73 0.38 -6.40 -20.27
N ILE A 74 0.70 -7.54 -20.88
CA ILE A 74 -0.22 -8.34 -21.72
C ILE A 74 -1.32 -8.98 -20.86
N PHE A 75 -0.97 -9.42 -19.65
CA PHE A 75 -1.91 -9.94 -18.67
C PHE A 75 -2.27 -8.84 -17.66
N LYS A 76 -3.50 -8.34 -17.74
CA LYS A 76 -4.04 -7.33 -16.83
C LYS A 76 -4.60 -7.99 -15.59
N PHE A 77 -4.22 -7.49 -14.43
CA PHE A 77 -4.78 -7.85 -13.13
C PHE A 77 -4.97 -6.59 -12.28
N VAL A 78 -5.88 -6.65 -11.31
CA VAL A 78 -6.13 -5.53 -10.42
C VAL A 78 -5.03 -5.44 -9.38
N VAL A 79 -4.59 -4.22 -9.12
CA VAL A 79 -3.57 -3.88 -8.14
C VAL A 79 -4.20 -2.96 -7.11
N THR A 80 -4.07 -3.34 -5.84
CA THR A 80 -4.43 -2.52 -4.69
C THR A 80 -3.17 -2.04 -3.99
N PRO A 81 -3.26 -0.97 -3.19
CA PRO A 81 -2.10 -0.41 -2.53
C PRO A 81 -1.54 -1.38 -1.48
N GLN A 82 -0.25 -1.26 -1.26
CA GLN A 82 0.46 -1.79 -0.11
C GLN A 82 0.55 -0.67 0.92
N MET A 83 0.26 -0.98 2.17
CA MET A 83 0.17 0.01 3.24
C MET A 83 0.69 -0.57 4.55
N ALA A 84 1.30 0.29 5.36
CA ALA A 84 1.61 0.04 6.76
C ALA A 84 1.19 1.25 7.60
N ILE A 85 0.75 1.00 8.83
CA ILE A 85 0.37 2.00 9.83
C ILE A 85 1.06 1.63 11.12
N TRP A 86 1.81 2.56 11.71
CA TRP A 86 2.59 2.34 12.93
C TRP A 86 2.59 3.59 13.81
N THR A 87 3.04 3.43 15.05
CA THR A 87 3.18 4.50 16.01
C THR A 87 4.64 4.71 16.40
N GLU A 88 4.97 5.96 16.70
CA GLU A 88 6.25 6.37 17.27
C GLU A 88 6.02 7.31 18.45
N ASP A 89 6.96 7.34 19.39
CA ASP A 89 6.97 8.39 20.41
C ASP A 89 7.37 9.75 19.82
N MET A 90 7.38 10.78 20.66
CA MET A 90 7.72 12.14 20.22
C MET A 90 9.20 12.30 19.81
N ASP A 91 10.07 11.39 20.25
CA ASP A 91 11.49 11.36 19.91
C ASP A 91 11.78 10.57 18.62
N GLY A 92 10.78 9.90 18.05
CA GLY A 92 10.90 9.11 16.82
C GLY A 92 11.30 7.65 17.04
N ASN A 93 11.18 7.14 18.26
CA ASN A 93 11.36 5.72 18.52
C ASN A 93 10.09 4.96 18.15
N TYR A 94 10.25 3.82 17.49
CA TYR A 94 9.15 2.94 17.14
C TYR A 94 8.46 2.40 18.40
N LEU A 95 7.13 2.41 18.40
CA LEU A 95 6.31 1.85 19.47
C LEU A 95 5.66 0.53 19.02
N GLU A 96 4.79 0.59 18.02
CA GLU A 96 4.11 -0.60 17.50
C GLU A 96 3.59 -0.45 16.07
N THR A 97 3.30 -1.59 15.44
CA THR A 97 2.63 -1.66 14.12
C THR A 97 1.15 -1.91 14.35
N LEU A 98 0.31 -0.96 13.95
CA LEU A 98 -1.15 -1.08 14.02
C LEU A 98 -1.72 -1.92 12.87
N TYR A 99 -1.13 -1.79 11.68
CA TYR A 99 -1.59 -2.49 10.49
C TYR A 99 -0.49 -2.65 9.45
N VAL A 100 -0.50 -3.79 8.75
CA VAL A 100 0.31 -3.97 7.54
C VAL A 100 -0.42 -4.86 6.54
N THR A 101 -0.47 -4.43 5.27
CA THR A 101 -1.08 -5.25 4.22
C THR A 101 -0.31 -6.56 4.02
N LYS A 102 -1.04 -7.68 3.91
CA LYS A 102 -0.44 -9.04 3.77
C LYS A 102 0.60 -9.15 2.66
N LYS A 103 0.42 -8.43 1.56
CA LYS A 103 1.33 -8.43 0.40
C LYS A 103 2.73 -7.90 0.76
N VAL A 104 2.83 -6.96 1.69
CA VAL A 104 4.10 -6.44 2.21
C VAL A 104 4.83 -7.55 2.95
N ALA A 105 4.13 -8.27 3.83
CA ALA A 105 4.69 -9.42 4.56
C ALA A 105 5.17 -10.53 3.63
N THR A 106 4.41 -10.87 2.59
CA THR A 106 4.74 -12.04 1.76
C THR A 106 5.75 -11.79 0.64
N ILE A 107 5.87 -10.56 0.14
CA ILE A 107 6.65 -10.29 -1.09
C ILE A 107 7.93 -9.47 -0.81
N ASN A 108 8.16 -9.07 0.45
CA ASN A 108 9.32 -8.28 0.91
C ASN A 108 9.88 -7.32 -0.16
N ARG A 109 9.04 -6.37 -0.58
CA ARG A 109 9.44 -5.32 -1.52
C ARG A 109 9.87 -4.11 -0.71
N GLN A 110 11.16 -4.02 -0.39
CA GLN A 110 11.75 -2.89 0.33
C GLN A 110 11.32 -1.56 -0.29
N SER A 111 11.26 -1.48 -1.63
CA SER A 111 10.89 -0.27 -2.37
C SER A 111 9.41 0.12 -2.33
N ALA A 112 8.54 -0.71 -1.75
CA ALA A 112 7.12 -0.37 -1.65
C ALA A 112 6.83 0.51 -0.43
N LEU A 113 7.53 0.27 0.70
CA LEU A 113 7.32 0.99 1.97
C LEU A 113 8.69 1.18 2.67
N PRO A 114 9.66 1.84 2.04
CA PRO A 114 11.04 1.86 2.53
C PRO A 114 11.22 2.53 3.89
N ILE A 115 10.38 3.54 4.23
CA ILE A 115 10.49 4.24 5.51
C ILE A 115 10.06 3.30 6.65
N TYR A 116 8.90 2.67 6.51
CA TYR A 116 8.42 1.69 7.50
C TYR A 116 9.38 0.51 7.66
N MET A 117 9.94 0.01 6.56
CA MET A 117 10.91 -1.09 6.59
C MET A 117 12.18 -0.70 7.36
N ASP A 118 12.67 0.52 7.15
CA ASP A 118 13.82 1.06 7.88
C ASP A 118 13.51 1.24 9.37
N THR A 119 12.34 1.79 9.71
CA THR A 119 11.84 1.91 11.09
C THR A 119 11.88 0.56 11.81
N LEU A 120 11.35 -0.51 11.21
CA LEU A 120 11.42 -1.85 11.81
C LEU A 120 12.86 -2.36 11.94
N SER A 121 13.70 -2.13 10.91
CA SER A 121 15.07 -2.65 10.88
C SER A 121 15.96 -2.04 11.98
N LYS A 122 15.72 -0.77 12.35
CA LYS A 122 16.41 -0.08 13.47
C LYS A 122 16.15 -0.77 14.81
N GLU A 123 14.96 -1.34 14.98
CA GLU A 123 14.58 -2.14 16.15
C GLU A 123 14.97 -3.62 16.03
N GLY A 124 15.62 -4.03 14.93
CA GLY A 124 15.92 -5.44 14.66
C GLY A 124 14.68 -6.29 14.38
N LEU A 125 13.55 -5.65 14.03
CA LEU A 125 12.29 -6.29 13.68
C LEU A 125 12.20 -6.54 12.17
N SER A 126 11.28 -7.42 11.78
CA SER A 126 10.94 -7.69 10.39
C SER A 126 9.43 -7.63 10.17
N VAL A 127 9.01 -7.45 8.92
CA VAL A 127 7.57 -7.48 8.62
C VAL A 127 6.96 -8.84 8.97
N ASP A 128 7.68 -9.94 8.82
CA ASP A 128 7.19 -11.27 9.21
C ASP A 128 6.98 -11.38 10.73
N SER A 129 7.86 -10.78 11.54
CA SER A 129 7.70 -10.80 13.00
C SER A 129 6.52 -9.95 13.46
N VAL A 130 6.29 -8.77 12.86
CA VAL A 130 5.16 -7.92 13.26
C VAL A 130 3.85 -8.35 12.60
N SER A 131 3.88 -8.81 11.35
CA SER A 131 2.68 -9.29 10.66
C SER A 131 2.18 -10.62 11.20
N SER A 132 3.03 -11.48 11.78
CA SER A 132 2.53 -12.64 12.53
C SER A 132 1.85 -12.22 13.84
N ALA A 133 2.33 -11.15 14.48
CA ALA A 133 1.69 -10.54 15.65
C ALA A 133 0.42 -9.73 15.31
N SER A 134 0.35 -9.16 14.09
CA SER A 134 -0.82 -8.42 13.56
C SER A 134 -1.79 -9.29 12.74
N ALA A 135 -1.37 -10.45 12.23
CA ALA A 135 -2.23 -11.42 11.51
C ALA A 135 -3.16 -12.17 12.46
N SER A 136 -2.83 -12.14 13.74
CA SER A 136 -3.81 -12.11 14.80
C SER A 136 -4.35 -10.68 14.93
N ILE A 137 -5.52 -10.41 14.35
CA ILE A 137 -6.50 -9.51 14.99
C ILE A 137 -6.96 -10.23 16.26
N ASN A 138 -6.03 -10.34 17.20
CA ASN A 138 -5.97 -10.92 18.53
C ASN A 138 -4.55 -10.60 19.00
N THR A 139 -4.34 -9.33 19.35
CA THR A 139 -3.11 -8.75 19.88
C THR A 139 -2.34 -9.71 20.78
N THR A 140 -1.11 -10.09 20.38
CA THR A 140 -0.12 -10.48 21.39
C THR A 140 0.62 -9.23 21.80
N THR A 141 0.08 -8.61 22.84
CA THR A 141 0.64 -7.48 23.56
C THR A 141 2.05 -7.83 24.06
N ILE A 142 3.10 -7.37 23.37
CA ILE A 142 4.37 -7.09 24.03
C ILE A 142 4.18 -5.73 24.70
N ARG A 143 3.56 -5.78 25.88
CA ARG A 143 3.78 -4.81 26.96
C ARG A 143 5.28 -4.86 27.25
N GLN A 144 6.08 -4.12 26.49
CA GLN A 144 7.03 -3.30 27.20
C GLN A 144 6.16 -2.30 27.93
N GLU A 145 6.28 -2.23 29.25
CA GLU A 145 5.51 -1.34 30.10
C GLU A 145 5.53 0.08 29.52
N VAL A 146 4.52 0.44 28.73
CA VAL A 146 3.94 1.78 28.78
C VAL A 146 3.24 1.81 30.12
N ASP A 147 4.05 1.92 31.17
CA ASP A 147 3.58 2.26 32.49
C ASP A 147 2.79 3.56 32.34
N ASN A 148 1.49 3.42 32.58
CA ASN A 148 0.55 4.49 32.90
C ASN A 148 0.62 5.75 32.05
N ARG A 149 -0.40 6.01 31.22
CA ARG A 149 -0.99 7.38 31.12
C ARG A 149 0.01 8.53 30.78
N GLN A 150 1.23 8.24 30.35
CA GLN A 150 2.35 9.18 30.25
C GLN A 150 2.64 9.57 28.80
N THR A 151 2.45 8.69 27.84
CA THR A 151 2.38 9.08 26.42
C THR A 151 0.95 9.37 26.02
N GLN A 152 0.37 10.44 26.60
CA GLN A 152 -0.83 11.05 26.02
C GLN A 152 -0.55 11.54 24.59
N GLN A 153 0.72 11.85 24.31
CA GLN A 153 1.20 12.32 23.04
C GLN A 153 2.09 11.30 22.32
N PHE A 154 1.78 11.04 21.06
CA PHE A 154 2.55 10.17 20.17
C PHE A 154 2.26 10.51 18.71
N LYS A 155 2.98 9.88 17.79
CA LYS A 155 2.81 10.04 16.35
C LYS A 155 2.22 8.78 15.73
N VAL A 156 1.26 8.93 14.83
CA VAL A 156 0.72 7.84 14.01
C VAL A 156 1.12 8.09 12.56
N TYR A 157 1.87 7.16 12.00
CA TYR A 157 2.30 7.20 10.61
C TYR A 157 1.51 6.23 9.76
N MET A 158 1.28 6.60 8.50
CA MET A 158 0.85 5.67 7.46
C MET A 158 1.75 5.85 6.24
N GLU A 159 2.33 4.77 5.75
CA GLU A 159 3.01 4.75 4.46
C GLU A 159 2.20 3.90 3.49
N ILE A 160 1.94 4.41 2.28
CA ILE A 160 1.13 3.75 1.27
C ILE A 160 1.73 3.90 -0.11
N ASN A 161 1.80 2.79 -0.85
CA ASN A 161 2.25 2.76 -2.24
C ASN A 161 1.36 1.88 -3.09
N ASN A 162 1.15 2.25 -4.35
CA ASN A 162 0.47 1.40 -5.31
C ASN A 162 1.45 1.00 -6.41
N SER A 163 1.60 -0.31 -6.66
CA SER A 163 2.46 -0.76 -7.76
C SER A 163 1.86 -0.35 -9.10
N PHE A 164 2.74 -0.09 -10.07
CA PHE A 164 2.43 0.37 -11.43
C PHE A 164 1.79 1.76 -11.48
N ASP A 165 1.96 2.58 -10.43
CA ASP A 165 1.37 3.92 -10.34
C ASP A 165 2.24 4.97 -11.04
N TYR A 166 2.41 4.80 -12.36
CA TYR A 166 3.21 5.69 -13.20
C TYR A 166 2.49 7.01 -13.49
N ASN A 167 3.29 8.05 -13.72
CA ASN A 167 2.81 9.37 -14.14
C ASN A 167 3.76 10.03 -15.15
N ALA A 168 3.65 11.35 -15.34
CA ALA A 168 4.51 12.10 -16.26
C ALA A 168 6.00 12.11 -15.85
N THR A 169 6.29 11.96 -14.56
CA THR A 169 7.63 11.94 -13.97
C THR A 169 8.13 10.50 -13.83
N TYR A 170 7.41 9.65 -13.09
CA TYR A 170 7.81 8.28 -12.79
C TYR A 170 7.30 7.33 -13.87
N LYS A 171 8.20 6.83 -14.71
CA LYS A 171 7.89 5.95 -15.85
C LYS A 171 8.66 4.65 -15.79
N GLN A 172 8.22 3.69 -16.61
CA GLN A 172 8.93 2.43 -16.80
C GLN A 172 10.22 2.62 -17.60
N ASN A 173 11.25 1.87 -17.23
CA ASN A 173 12.51 1.75 -17.98
C ASN A 173 13.26 3.07 -18.19
N LEU A 174 13.13 4.00 -17.26
CA LEU A 174 13.98 5.19 -17.25
C LEU A 174 15.44 4.80 -16.95
N PRO A 175 16.43 5.56 -17.45
CA PRO A 175 17.82 5.45 -17.00
C PRO A 175 17.95 5.72 -15.50
N LYS A 176 18.97 5.15 -14.84
CA LYS A 176 19.16 5.30 -13.38
C LYS A 176 19.42 6.74 -12.95
N GLU A 177 19.92 7.55 -13.87
CA GLU A 177 20.28 8.94 -13.68
C GLU A 177 19.06 9.88 -13.81
N ASP A 178 17.91 9.36 -14.27
CA ASP A 178 16.68 10.13 -14.39
C ASP A 178 16.03 10.31 -13.01
N PRO A 179 15.62 11.54 -12.63
CA PRO A 179 14.95 11.78 -11.35
C PRO A 179 13.65 10.98 -11.14
N GLY A 180 12.99 10.55 -12.23
CA GLY A 180 11.80 9.69 -12.18
C GLY A 180 12.11 8.19 -12.12
N TYR A 181 13.39 7.80 -12.06
CA TYR A 181 13.79 6.41 -11.98
C TYR A 181 13.16 5.72 -10.76
N ASN A 182 12.61 4.54 -11.00
CA ASN A 182 11.92 3.73 -9.99
C ASN A 182 12.22 2.26 -10.23
N THR A 183 12.16 1.46 -9.16
CA THR A 183 12.46 0.02 -9.20
C THR A 183 11.19 -0.80 -8.91
N GLY A 184 11.25 -2.12 -9.16
CA GLY A 184 10.21 -3.04 -8.67
C GLY A 184 8.80 -2.85 -9.24
N TYR A 185 8.66 -2.05 -10.31
CA TYR A 185 7.37 -1.58 -10.84
C TYR A 185 6.56 -0.75 -9.83
N CYS A 186 7.20 0.01 -8.93
CA CYS A 186 6.48 0.88 -8.00
C CYS A 186 5.77 2.03 -8.76
N GLY A 187 6.47 2.70 -9.67
CA GLY A 187 5.97 3.93 -10.27
C GLY A 187 6.27 5.12 -9.36
N GLN A 188 5.25 5.91 -9.00
CA GLN A 188 5.37 6.95 -7.99
C GLN A 188 5.86 6.36 -6.64
N PRO A 189 6.64 7.12 -5.85
CA PRO A 189 7.07 6.73 -4.51
C PRO A 189 5.87 6.56 -3.56
N ALA A 190 6.12 5.96 -2.40
CA ALA A 190 5.13 5.83 -1.35
C ALA A 190 4.79 7.20 -0.76
N VAL A 191 3.52 7.45 -0.46
CA VAL A 191 3.08 8.65 0.26
C VAL A 191 3.12 8.35 1.75
N VAL A 192 3.65 9.27 2.54
CA VAL A 192 3.68 9.19 4.01
C VAL A 192 2.70 10.20 4.58
N TYR A 193 1.83 9.71 5.46
CA TYR A 193 0.88 10.50 6.23
C TYR A 193 1.24 10.46 7.70
N LEU A 194 0.90 11.52 8.43
CA LEU A 194 1.17 11.65 9.86
C LEU A 194 -0.01 12.31 10.58
N ALA A 195 -0.31 11.81 11.77
CA ALA A 195 -1.08 12.53 12.78
C ALA A 195 -0.27 12.61 14.08
N HIS A 196 -0.26 13.80 14.69
CA HIS A 196 0.17 13.97 16.07
C HIS A 196 -1.04 13.75 16.98
N VAL A 197 -0.99 12.72 17.80
CA VAL A 197 -2.06 12.35 18.72
C VAL A 197 -1.80 12.97 20.07
N ASP A 198 -2.85 13.49 20.71
CA ASP A 198 -2.85 13.98 22.09
C ASP A 198 -4.16 13.60 22.80
N LEU A 199 -4.16 12.45 23.46
CA LEU A 199 -5.35 11.83 24.06
C LEU A 199 -5.94 12.62 25.24
N GLU A 200 -5.38 13.77 25.64
CA GLU A 200 -5.94 14.62 26.70
C GLU A 200 -7.31 15.19 26.30
N ASP A 201 -7.43 15.67 25.06
CA ASP A 201 -8.54 16.51 24.61
C ASP A 201 -9.39 15.89 23.49
N LYS A 202 -8.83 14.94 22.74
CA LYS A 202 -9.45 14.44 21.50
C LYS A 202 -9.26 12.95 21.33
N THR A 203 -10.29 12.33 20.76
CA THR A 203 -10.31 10.92 20.39
C THR A 203 -10.27 10.69 18.89
N HIS A 204 -10.34 11.74 18.07
CA HIS A 204 -10.43 11.64 16.62
C HIS A 204 -9.36 12.50 15.94
N TYR A 205 -8.59 11.89 15.05
CA TYR A 205 -7.50 12.51 14.32
C TYR A 205 -7.58 12.16 12.83
N THR A 206 -7.21 13.13 11.99
CA THR A 206 -6.99 12.92 10.54
C THR A 206 -5.48 12.91 10.31
N LEU A 207 -4.99 11.91 9.55
CA LEU A 207 -3.60 11.90 9.13
C LEU A 207 -3.46 12.71 7.84
N GLU A 208 -2.47 13.60 7.81
CA GLU A 208 -2.18 14.48 6.67
C GLU A 208 -0.93 14.01 5.93
N PRO A 209 -0.85 14.15 4.60
CA PRO A 209 0.35 13.81 3.85
C PRO A 209 1.49 14.77 4.24
N ILE A 210 2.63 14.21 4.64
CA ILE A 210 3.82 14.97 5.04
C ILE A 210 4.98 14.85 4.05
N GLY A 211 4.85 13.97 3.06
CA GLY A 211 5.90 13.75 2.08
C GLY A 211 5.76 12.41 1.36
N HIS A 212 6.86 12.03 0.70
CA HIS A 212 7.00 10.74 0.04
C HIS A 212 8.34 10.08 0.34
N SER A 213 8.40 8.78 0.08
CA SER A 213 9.61 8.00 0.16
C SER A 213 10.55 8.22 -1.03
N ASP A 214 11.75 7.66 -0.98
CA ASP A 214 12.58 7.48 -2.16
C ASP A 214 11.87 6.58 -3.22
N PRO A 215 11.87 6.95 -4.52
CA PRO A 215 11.19 6.19 -5.57
C PRO A 215 11.87 4.86 -5.92
N THR A 216 13.14 4.67 -5.52
CA THR A 216 13.87 3.41 -5.71
C THR A 216 13.80 2.51 -4.49
N GLY A 217 13.50 3.07 -3.32
CA GLY A 217 13.50 2.40 -2.03
C GLY A 217 14.88 2.23 -1.41
N GLU A 218 15.91 2.87 -1.97
CA GLU A 218 17.30 2.74 -1.51
C GLU A 218 17.59 3.65 -0.31
N SER A 219 16.81 4.73 -0.16
CA SER A 219 16.91 5.66 0.97
C SER A 219 15.62 5.64 1.81
N PRO A 220 15.72 5.59 3.16
CA PRO A 220 14.59 5.77 4.06
C PRO A 220 14.31 7.24 4.38
N GLU A 221 14.81 8.16 3.56
CA GLU A 221 14.58 9.60 3.73
C GLU A 221 13.14 9.99 3.36
N LEU A 222 12.59 10.93 4.12
CA LEU A 222 11.29 11.55 3.85
C LEU A 222 11.50 12.85 3.06
N PHE A 223 10.95 12.87 1.85
CA PHE A 223 10.97 14.03 0.96
C PHE A 223 9.65 14.80 1.09
N GLN A 224 9.71 16.09 1.41
CA GLN A 224 8.51 16.89 1.72
C GLN A 224 7.82 17.47 0.49
N GLU A 225 8.49 17.50 -0.66
CA GLU A 225 7.88 17.92 -1.92
C GLU A 225 6.76 16.95 -2.32
N LEU A 226 5.67 17.48 -2.89
CA LEU A 226 4.48 16.69 -3.26
C LEU A 226 4.10 16.87 -4.73
N GLU A 227 4.75 17.80 -5.44
CA GLU A 227 4.40 18.23 -6.79
C GLU A 227 4.50 17.09 -7.81
N SER A 228 5.49 16.21 -7.65
CA SER A 228 5.72 15.08 -8.55
C SER A 228 4.77 13.90 -8.30
N ILE A 229 4.03 13.88 -7.18
CA ILE A 229 3.24 12.73 -6.71
C ILE A 229 1.75 13.02 -6.56
N GLN A 230 1.25 14.06 -7.22
CA GLN A 230 -0.14 14.51 -7.13
C GLN A 230 -1.17 13.41 -7.49
N GLU A 231 -0.78 12.42 -8.30
CA GLU A 231 -1.63 11.26 -8.59
C GLU A 231 -1.59 10.24 -7.45
N ALA A 232 -0.45 10.00 -6.80
CA ALA A 232 -0.37 9.11 -5.64
C ALA A 232 -1.20 9.63 -4.44
N LEU A 233 -1.31 10.95 -4.27
CA LEU A 233 -2.21 11.58 -3.29
C LEU A 233 -3.70 11.26 -3.50
N GLN A 234 -4.08 10.69 -4.65
CA GLN A 234 -5.45 10.32 -4.98
C GLN A 234 -5.74 8.82 -4.73
N ILE A 235 -4.77 8.08 -4.17
CA ILE A 235 -4.93 6.69 -3.76
C ILE A 235 -5.90 6.61 -2.57
N VAL A 236 -5.79 7.55 -1.63
CA VAL A 236 -6.62 7.68 -0.44
C VAL A 236 -7.19 9.08 -0.41
N ASP A 237 -8.50 9.20 -0.20
CA ASP A 237 -9.15 10.50 -0.06
C ASP A 237 -9.04 11.02 1.37
N LYS A 238 -9.06 10.12 2.37
CA LYS A 238 -8.97 10.48 3.78
C LYS A 238 -8.48 9.31 4.65
N VAL A 239 -7.74 9.64 5.70
CA VAL A 239 -7.36 8.68 6.75
C VAL A 239 -7.73 9.26 8.10
N GLU A 240 -8.51 8.51 8.87
CA GLU A 240 -8.96 8.90 10.20
C GLU A 240 -8.64 7.79 11.20
N ILE A 241 -8.25 8.19 12.40
CA ILE A 241 -8.06 7.30 13.54
C ILE A 241 -8.93 7.78 14.70
N VAL A 242 -9.70 6.85 15.25
CA VAL A 242 -10.62 7.07 16.36
C VAL A 242 -10.21 6.18 17.53
N PHE A 243 -9.99 6.78 18.69
CA PHE A 243 -9.70 6.13 19.96
C PHE A 243 -10.97 6.15 20.82
N GLU A 244 -11.65 5.03 21.01
CA GLU A 244 -12.93 4.96 21.73
C GLU A 244 -12.81 4.91 23.26
#